data_AF-A0A4Y8CJP3-F1
#
_entry.id   AF-A0A4Y8CJP3-F1
#
_cell.length_a   1.000
_cell.length_b   1.000
_cell.length_c   1.000
_cell.angle_alpha   90.00
_cell.angle_beta   90.00
_cell.angle_gamma   90.00
#
_symmetry.space_group_name_H-M   'P 1'
#
loop_
_entity.id
_entity.type
_entity.pdbx_description
1 polymer ?
#
loop_
_entity_poly.entity_id
_entity_poly.type
_entity_poly.pdbx_seq_one_letter_code
_entity_poly.pdbx_strand_id
1 'polypeptide(L)'
;MNKIISISAIASFALLISACSLSPNLNIPEANYSIDNKLGALSWEKENNSSITKNWWKDFDDENLNKVVDLALKNNNDLKLAFIHMEQAAAQLGIDFSSLLPKFDGSASGSRAKTAINAPSNRT
;
A
#
# COMPACT_ATOMS: atom_id res chain seq x y z
N MET A 1 5.53 32.01 38.18
CA MET A 1 5.03 32.10 36.80
C MET A 1 5.77 31.17 35.84
N ASN A 2 7.11 31.14 35.80
CA ASN A 2 7.88 30.27 34.87
C ASN A 2 7.62 28.76 35.02
N LYS A 3 7.38 28.26 36.24
CA LYS A 3 7.04 26.84 36.48
C LYS A 3 5.67 26.45 35.90
N ILE A 4 4.69 27.34 35.95
CA ILE A 4 3.33 27.09 35.44
C ILE A 4 3.33 27.10 33.90
N ILE A 5 4.12 28.00 33.29
CA ILE A 5 4.33 28.04 31.84
C ILE A 5 5.04 26.77 31.36
N SER A 6 6.04 26.29 32.10
CA SER A 6 6.77 25.05 31.76
C SER A 6 5.89 23.81 31.87
N ILE A 7 5.06 23.70 32.93
CA ILE A 7 4.12 22.58 33.11
C ILE A 7 3.05 22.56 32.02
N SER A 8 2.52 23.73 31.64
CA SER A 8 1.55 23.86 30.55
C SER A 8 2.16 23.43 29.20
N ALA A 9 3.39 23.85 28.91
CA ALA A 9 4.09 23.46 27.68
C ALA A 9 4.35 21.95 27.59
N ILE A 10 4.71 21.30 28.71
CA ILE A 10 4.91 19.85 28.78
C ILE A 10 3.59 19.10 28.57
N ALA A 11 2.49 19.59 29.16
CA ALA A 11 1.16 18.98 29.02
C ALA A 11 0.62 19.09 27.59
N SER A 12 0.78 20.24 26.92
CA SER A 12 0.40 20.40 25.51
C SER A 12 1.23 19.51 24.58
N PHE A 13 2.53 19.33 24.86
CA PHE A 13 3.37 18.42 24.08
C PHE A 13 2.95 16.96 24.25
N ALA A 14 2.60 16.54 25.47
CA ALA A 14 2.12 15.19 25.74
C ALA A 14 0.79 14.86 25.03
N LEU A 15 -0.14 15.82 24.96
CA LEU A 15 -1.42 15.67 24.25
C LEU A 15 -1.27 15.59 22.72
N LEU A 16 -0.24 16.20 22.14
CA LEU A 16 0.03 16.13 20.70
C LEU A 16 0.59 14.76 20.26
N ILE A 17 1.20 14.01 21.19
CA ILE A 17 1.83 12.71 20.89
C ILE A 17 0.87 11.54 21.13
N SER A 18 -0.25 11.73 21.82
CA SER A 18 -1.20 10.64 22.12
C SER A 18 -2.09 10.22 20.95
N ALA A 19 -1.93 10.81 19.76
CA ALA A 19 -2.74 10.51 18.57
C ALA A 19 -1.96 9.72 17.47
N CYS A 20 -0.87 9.03 17.83
CA CYS A 20 0.04 8.41 16.85
C CYS A 20 -0.57 7.30 15.98
N SER A 21 -1.69 6.66 16.36
CA SER A 21 -2.48 5.79 15.48
C SER A 21 -3.85 5.52 16.10
N LEU A 22 -4.92 5.66 15.30
CA LEU A 22 -6.30 5.33 15.66
C LEU A 22 -6.81 4.12 14.87
N SER A 23 -5.89 3.32 14.30
CA SER A 23 -6.25 2.15 13.50
C SER A 23 -6.82 1.05 14.40
N PRO A 24 -8.01 0.50 14.09
CA PRO A 24 -8.59 -0.59 14.87
C PRO A 24 -7.79 -1.88 14.72
N ASN A 25 -7.97 -2.82 15.64
CA ASN A 25 -7.36 -4.14 15.54
C ASN A 25 -7.90 -4.89 14.30
N LEU A 26 -6.98 -5.37 13.46
CA LEU A 26 -7.33 -6.19 12.30
C LEU A 26 -7.65 -7.62 12.75
N ASN A 27 -8.94 -7.92 12.89
CA ASN A 27 -9.42 -9.26 13.22
C ASN A 27 -9.83 -9.99 11.93
N ILE A 28 -8.95 -10.84 11.42
CA ILE A 28 -9.22 -11.68 10.25
C ILE A 28 -10.00 -12.90 10.76
N PRO A 29 -11.24 -13.15 10.29
CA PRO A 29 -12.01 -14.29 10.74
C PRO A 29 -11.37 -15.61 10.30
N GLU A 30 -11.50 -16.65 11.12
CA GLU A 30 -11.05 -17.99 10.76
C GLU A 30 -11.87 -18.53 9.58
N ALA A 31 -11.17 -19.07 8.57
CA ALA A 31 -11.81 -19.78 7.48
C ALA A 31 -12.06 -21.24 7.92
N ASN A 32 -13.31 -21.57 8.24
CA ASN A 32 -13.70 -22.94 8.61
C ASN A 32 -14.14 -23.72 7.35
N TYR A 33 -13.43 -24.80 7.04
CA TYR A 33 -13.70 -25.66 5.88
C TYR A 33 -13.28 -27.10 6.18
N SER A 34 -13.88 -28.04 5.45
CA SER A 34 -13.52 -29.45 5.52
C SER A 34 -12.50 -29.81 4.43
N ILE A 35 -11.52 -30.64 4.77
CA ILE A 35 -10.57 -31.21 3.82
C ILE A 35 -11.05 -32.61 3.46
N ASP A 36 -11.23 -32.86 2.16
CA ASP A 36 -11.52 -34.19 1.62
C ASP A 36 -10.59 -34.47 0.44
N ASN A 37 -9.55 -35.29 0.65
CA ASN A 37 -8.59 -35.63 -0.39
C ASN A 37 -9.17 -36.61 -1.43
N LYS A 38 -10.39 -37.10 -1.23
CA LYS A 38 -11.15 -37.87 -2.24
C LYS A 38 -11.80 -36.97 -3.27
N LEU A 39 -12.00 -35.69 -2.94
CA LEU A 39 -12.53 -34.72 -3.90
C LEU A 39 -11.50 -34.51 -5.01
N GLY A 40 -11.74 -35.14 -6.16
CA GLY A 40 -10.83 -35.12 -7.32
C GLY A 40 -9.94 -36.37 -7.49
N ALA A 41 -10.10 -37.39 -6.65
CA ALA A 41 -9.45 -38.69 -6.81
C ALA A 41 -10.48 -39.77 -7.18
N LEU A 42 -10.20 -40.55 -8.23
CA LEU A 42 -10.99 -41.74 -8.56
C LEU A 42 -10.75 -42.86 -7.51
N SER A 43 -11.65 -43.85 -7.46
CA SER A 43 -11.60 -44.94 -6.47
C SER A 43 -10.33 -45.79 -6.53
N TRP A 44 -9.63 -45.76 -7.66
CA TRP A 44 -8.38 -46.50 -7.91
C TRP A 44 -7.15 -45.58 -7.93
N GLU A 45 -7.32 -44.27 -7.75
CA GLU A 45 -6.23 -43.30 -7.70
C GLU A 45 -5.77 -43.08 -6.26
N LYS A 46 -4.49 -42.76 -6.10
CA LYS A 46 -3.95 -42.37 -4.80
C LYS A 46 -4.35 -40.93 -4.50
N GLU A 47 -5.03 -40.72 -3.37
CA GLU A 47 -5.28 -39.38 -2.81
C GLU A 47 -3.97 -38.60 -2.69
N ASN A 48 -3.91 -37.41 -3.28
CA ASN A 48 -2.72 -36.58 -3.30
C ASN A 48 -2.96 -35.23 -2.60
N ASN A 49 -2.14 -34.94 -1.58
CA ASN A 49 -2.13 -33.66 -0.88
C ASN A 49 -0.73 -33.01 -0.91
N SER A 50 0.04 -33.28 -1.98
CA SER A 50 1.37 -32.69 -2.18
C SER A 50 1.26 -31.25 -2.69
N SER A 51 2.24 -30.42 -2.32
CA SER A 51 2.37 -29.09 -2.92
C SER A 51 2.81 -29.15 -4.38
N ILE A 52 2.39 -28.15 -5.16
CA ILE A 52 2.75 -28.01 -6.57
C ILE A 52 4.13 -27.36 -6.69
N THR A 53 4.95 -27.84 -7.61
CA THR A 53 6.28 -27.26 -7.89
C THR A 53 6.13 -25.88 -8.55
N LYS A 54 7.12 -24.99 -8.39
CA LYS A 54 7.07 -23.65 -9.01
C LYS A 54 6.97 -23.71 -10.54
N ASN A 55 7.58 -24.71 -11.14
CA ASN A 55 7.68 -24.89 -12.59
C ASN A 55 6.90 -26.12 -13.04
N TRP A 56 5.69 -26.31 -12.51
CA TRP A 56 4.82 -27.48 -12.72
C TRP A 56 4.63 -27.86 -14.20
N TRP A 57 4.71 -26.89 -15.11
CA TRP A 57 4.55 -27.16 -16.55
C TRP A 57 5.68 -28.03 -17.13
N LYS A 58 6.82 -28.13 -16.44
CA LYS A 58 7.93 -29.00 -16.86
C LYS A 58 7.61 -30.49 -16.67
N ASP A 59 6.68 -30.83 -15.79
CA ASP A 59 6.28 -32.21 -15.52
C ASP A 59 5.47 -32.81 -16.70
N PHE A 60 5.15 -32.02 -17.74
CA PHE A 60 4.60 -32.50 -19.01
C PHE A 60 5.65 -33.08 -19.97
N ASP A 61 6.95 -32.96 -19.65
CA ASP A 61 8.07 -33.44 -20.46
C ASP A 61 8.08 -32.95 -21.92
N ASP A 62 7.47 -31.79 -22.20
CA ASP A 62 7.42 -31.18 -23.54
C ASP A 62 8.33 -29.93 -23.63
N GLU A 63 9.40 -30.07 -24.40
CA GLU A 63 10.38 -29.01 -24.62
C GLU A 63 9.82 -27.82 -25.41
N ASN A 64 8.82 -28.04 -26.28
CA ASN A 64 8.16 -26.95 -26.99
C ASN A 64 7.27 -26.15 -26.04
N LEU A 65 6.57 -26.83 -25.12
CA LEU A 65 5.78 -26.19 -24.07
C LEU A 65 6.66 -25.30 -23.18
N ASN A 66 7.82 -25.82 -22.76
CA ASN A 66 8.76 -25.07 -21.94
C ASN A 66 9.18 -23.75 -22.63
N LYS A 67 9.53 -23.82 -23.92
CA LYS A 67 9.94 -22.64 -24.70
C LYS A 67 8.83 -21.61 -24.84
N VAL A 68 7.58 -22.03 -25.09
CA VAL A 68 6.48 -21.07 -25.22
C VAL A 68 6.13 -20.43 -23.87
N VAL A 69 6.22 -21.17 -22.76
CA VAL A 69 6.06 -20.61 -21.41
C VAL A 69 7.13 -19.56 -21.14
N ASP A 70 8.40 -19.84 -21.44
CA ASP A 70 9.48 -18.87 -21.27
C ASP A 70 9.29 -17.62 -22.13
N LEU A 71 8.83 -17.79 -23.38
CA LEU A 71 8.48 -16.67 -24.25
C LEU A 71 7.30 -15.86 -23.69
N ALA A 72 6.30 -16.52 -23.10
CA ALA A 72 5.18 -15.86 -22.46
C ALA A 72 5.63 -15.08 -21.22
N LEU A 73 6.40 -15.69 -20.31
CA LEU A 73 6.93 -15.02 -19.12
C LEU A 73 7.80 -13.79 -19.47
N LYS A 74 8.54 -13.86 -20.57
CA LYS A 74 9.38 -12.74 -21.04
C LYS A 74 8.60 -11.63 -21.73
N ASN A 75 7.60 -11.99 -22.55
CA ASN A 75 7.01 -11.06 -23.51
C ASN A 75 5.55 -10.69 -23.24
N ASN A 76 4.85 -11.39 -22.34
CA ASN A 76 3.45 -11.14 -22.04
C ASN A 76 3.26 -9.71 -21.49
N ASN A 77 2.39 -8.94 -22.15
CA ASN A 77 2.16 -7.53 -21.80
C ASN A 77 1.33 -7.39 -20.53
N ASP A 78 0.44 -8.33 -20.22
CA ASP A 78 -0.34 -8.30 -18.98
C ASP A 78 0.57 -8.54 -17.76
N LEU A 79 1.57 -9.43 -17.89
CA LEU A 79 2.59 -9.60 -16.85
C LEU A 79 3.44 -8.33 -16.65
N LYS A 80 3.78 -7.64 -17.74
CA LYS A 80 4.47 -6.35 -17.67
C LYS A 80 3.60 -5.28 -17.02
N LEU A 81 2.30 -5.24 -17.34
CA LEU A 81 1.34 -4.33 -16.71
C LEU A 81 1.21 -4.62 -15.21
N ALA A 82 1.11 -5.89 -14.81
CA ALA A 82 1.09 -6.28 -13.41
C ALA A 82 2.37 -5.84 -12.67
N PHE A 83 3.53 -5.97 -13.31
CA PHE A 83 4.80 -5.46 -12.76
C PHE A 83 4.79 -3.93 -12.60
N ILE A 84 4.30 -3.20 -13.60
CA ILE A 84 4.14 -1.74 -13.52
C ILE A 84 3.17 -1.34 -12.41
N HIS A 85 2.08 -2.08 -12.20
CA HIS A 85 1.15 -1.80 -11.10
C HIS A 85 1.81 -1.98 -9.72
N MET A 86 2.68 -2.98 -9.58
CA MET A 86 3.50 -3.13 -8.39
C MET A 86 4.44 -1.93 -8.19
N GLU A 87 5.12 -1.47 -9.25
CA GLU A 87 5.98 -0.27 -9.18
C GLU A 87 5.19 1.00 -8.85
N GLN A 88 3.98 1.15 -9.40
CA GLN A 88 3.07 2.26 -9.09
C GLN A 88 2.69 2.26 -7.61
N ALA A 89 2.36 1.09 -7.05
CA ALA A 89 2.06 0.97 -5.62
C ALA A 89 3.29 1.32 -4.76
N ALA A 90 4.49 0.90 -5.16
CA ALA A 90 5.73 1.26 -4.48
C ALA A 90 6.04 2.77 -4.57
N ALA A 91 5.80 3.40 -5.72
CA ALA A 91 5.96 4.85 -5.89
C ALA A 91 4.95 5.62 -5.01
N GLN A 92 3.69 5.17 -4.99
CA GLN A 92 2.66 5.76 -4.13
C GLN A 92 3.03 5.66 -2.65
N LEU A 93 3.54 4.49 -2.21
CA LEU A 93 4.07 4.31 -0.86
C LEU A 93 5.18 5.33 -0.54
N GLY A 94 6.08 5.60 -1.49
CA GLY A 94 7.12 6.61 -1.35
C GLY A 94 6.58 8.04 -1.23
N ILE A 95 5.53 8.37 -2.00
CA ILE A 95 4.82 9.66 -1.91
C ILE A 95 4.18 9.82 -0.53
N ASP A 96 3.46 8.80 -0.05
CA ASP A 96 2.80 8.81 1.25
C ASP A 96 3.82 8.92 2.38
N PHE A 97 4.95 8.21 2.26
CA PHE A 97 6.07 8.34 3.19
C PHE A 97 6.65 9.76 3.23
N SER A 98 6.76 10.44 2.08
CA SER A 98 7.25 11.83 2.02
C SER A 98 6.36 12.81 2.80
N SER A 99 5.09 12.49 3.01
CA SER A 99 4.15 13.30 3.79
C SER A 99 4.38 13.21 5.30
N LEU A 100 5.17 12.23 5.75
CA LEU A 100 5.61 12.13 7.14
C LEU A 100 6.82 13.02 7.45
N LEU A 101 7.47 13.58 6.43
CA LEU A 101 8.65 14.43 6.54
C LEU A 101 8.28 15.90 6.28
N PRO A 102 9.01 16.87 6.87
CA PRO A 102 8.80 18.28 6.56
C PRO A 102 9.17 18.58 5.10
N LYS A 103 8.34 19.42 4.45
CA LYS A 103 8.59 19.93 3.09
C LYS A 103 9.41 21.22 3.19
N PHE A 104 10.43 21.35 2.35
CA PHE A 104 11.25 22.56 2.25
C PHE A 104 11.04 23.17 0.87
N ASP A 105 10.39 24.32 0.82
CA ASP A 105 10.06 25.03 -0.40
C ASP A 105 10.52 26.50 -0.28
N GLY A 106 10.95 27.09 -1.39
CA GLY A 106 11.27 28.51 -1.48
C GLY A 106 10.23 29.24 -2.32
N SER A 107 9.73 30.38 -1.83
CA SER A 107 8.80 31.22 -2.60
C SER A 107 9.21 32.69 -2.56
N ALA A 108 8.96 33.41 -3.65
CA ALA A 108 9.12 34.86 -3.76
C ALA A 108 7.85 35.44 -4.39
N SER A 109 7.23 36.41 -3.74
CA SER A 109 6.00 37.04 -4.22
C SER A 109 6.07 38.56 -4.12
N GLY A 110 5.37 39.24 -5.04
CA GLY A 110 5.22 40.69 -5.03
C GLY A 110 3.77 41.03 -5.41
N SER A 111 3.08 41.79 -4.57
CA SER A 111 1.72 42.23 -4.83
C SER A 111 1.63 43.75 -4.71
N ARG A 112 0.84 44.38 -5.58
CA ARG A 112 0.50 45.81 -5.49
C ARG A 112 -1.00 45.96 -5.62
N ALA A 113 -1.67 46.18 -4.49
CA ALA A 113 -3.10 46.47 -4.44
C ALA A 113 -3.34 47.96 -4.15
N LYS A 114 -4.29 48.58 -4.87
CA LYS A 114 -4.82 49.90 -4.50
C LYS A 114 -6.20 49.71 -3.89
N THR A 115 -6.29 49.70 -2.57
CA THR A 115 -7.58 49.66 -1.86
C THR A 115 -8.32 50.98 -2.07
N ALA A 116 -9.54 50.92 -2.61
CA ALA A 116 -10.38 52.10 -2.80
C ALA A 116 -10.85 52.67 -1.45
N ILE A 117 -11.03 53.99 -1.37
CA ILE A 117 -11.46 54.71 -0.14
C ILE A 117 -12.84 54.24 0.36
N ASN A 118 -13.68 53.66 -0.52
CA ASN A 118 -14.99 53.11 -0.17
C ASN A 118 -15.04 51.58 -0.20
N ALA A 119 -13.91 50.88 0.00
CA ALA A 119 -13.93 49.42 0.05
C ALA A 119 -14.85 48.96 1.21
N PRO A 120 -15.95 48.24 0.96
CA PRO A 120 -16.85 47.79 2.01
C PRO A 120 -16.07 46.84 2.93
N SER A 121 -15.94 47.20 4.22
CA SER A 121 -15.44 46.25 5.21
C SER A 121 -16.53 45.20 5.41
N ASN A 122 -16.36 44.02 4.84
CA ASN A 122 -17.28 42.92 5.13
C ASN A 122 -16.97 42.44 6.55
N ARG A 123 -17.68 43.01 7.54
CA ARG A 123 -17.73 42.50 8.90
C ARG A 123 -18.86 41.48 8.95
N THR A 124 -18.50 40.21 8.96
CA THR A 124 -19.30 39.11 9.50
C THR A 124 -18.50 38.47 10.60
#